data_AF-B3P314-F1
#
_entry.id   AF-B3P314-F1
#
_cell.length_a   1.000
_cell.length_b   1.000
_cell.length_c   1.000
_cell.angle_alpha   90.00
_cell.angle_beta   90.00
_cell.angle_gamma   90.00
#
_symmetry.space_group_name_H-M   'P 1'
#
loop_
_entity.id
_entity.type
_entity.pdbx_description
1 polymer ?
#
loop_
_entity_poly.entity_id
_entity_poly.type
_entity_poly.pdbx_seq_one_letter_code
_entity_poly.pdbx_strand_id
1 'polypeptide(L)'
;MNPGDMRPSTWLLFLVGLQLSILVPTEANDFSSFLSANASLAVVVDHEYMTTHGENILAHFEKILSDIIRENLRNGGINVKYFSWNAVRLKKDFLAAITVTDCENTWNFYKSTQETSILLIAITDSDCPRLPLNRALMVWVDFRS
;
A
#
# COMPACT_ATOMS: atom_id res chain seq x y z
N MET A 1 70.18 -22.68 -9.15
CA MET A 1 69.54 -21.96 -10.27
C MET A 1 68.21 -22.66 -10.58
N ASN A 2 67.10 -21.94 -10.41
CA ASN A 2 65.71 -22.42 -10.60
C ASN A 2 65.33 -22.57 -12.09
N PRO A 3 64.44 -23.51 -12.44
CA PRO A 3 63.47 -23.30 -13.49
C PRO A 3 62.18 -22.72 -12.89
N GLY A 4 61.70 -21.62 -13.47
CA GLY A 4 60.41 -21.02 -13.13
C GLY A 4 59.26 -21.86 -13.68
N ASP A 5 58.35 -22.27 -12.80
CA ASP A 5 57.08 -22.87 -13.16
C ASP A 5 56.00 -21.79 -13.17
N MET A 6 55.30 -21.72 -14.30
CA MET A 6 54.32 -20.71 -14.67
C MET A 6 52.94 -21.28 -14.34
N ARG A 7 52.22 -20.71 -13.37
CA ARG A 7 50.79 -20.99 -13.15
C ARG A 7 49.98 -19.70 -13.01
N PRO A 8 49.41 -19.17 -14.11
CA PRO A 8 48.42 -18.11 -14.07
C PRO A 8 47.03 -18.75 -14.14
N SER A 9 46.56 -19.41 -13.08
CA SER A 9 45.24 -20.07 -13.15
C SER A 9 44.40 -19.99 -11.88
N THR A 10 44.98 -19.62 -10.73
CA THR A 10 44.26 -19.59 -9.46
C THR A 10 43.76 -18.21 -9.06
N TRP A 11 44.32 -17.14 -9.63
CA TRP A 11 43.93 -15.76 -9.31
C TRP A 11 42.67 -15.29 -10.07
N LEU A 12 42.46 -15.78 -11.30
CA LEU A 12 41.29 -15.45 -12.11
C LEU A 12 39.99 -16.04 -11.56
N LEU A 13 40.06 -17.19 -10.87
CA LEU A 13 38.88 -17.82 -10.25
C LEU A 13 38.42 -17.08 -8.99
N PHE A 14 39.32 -16.39 -8.29
CA PHE A 14 38.98 -15.60 -7.10
C PHE A 14 38.25 -14.29 -7.44
N LEU A 15 38.58 -13.67 -8.57
CA LEU A 15 37.92 -12.43 -9.01
C LEU A 15 36.51 -12.66 -9.55
N VAL A 16 36.24 -13.82 -10.15
CA VAL A 16 34.90 -14.18 -10.66
C VAL A 16 33.95 -14.56 -9.51
N GLY A 17 34.46 -15.18 -8.44
CA GLY A 17 33.65 -15.52 -7.27
C GLY A 17 33.15 -14.30 -6.48
N LEU A 18 33.92 -13.21 -6.47
CA LEU A 18 33.58 -11.99 -5.71
C LEU A 18 32.54 -11.09 -6.42
N GLN A 19 32.42 -11.19 -7.75
CA GLN A 19 31.48 -10.39 -8.54
C GLN A 19 30.03 -10.94 -8.52
N LEU A 20 29.79 -12.17 -8.05
CA LEU A 20 28.44 -12.69 -7.84
C LEU A 20 27.79 -12.26 -6.51
N SER A 21 28.52 -11.52 -5.67
CA SER A 21 28.02 -11.01 -4.39
C SER A 21 27.27 -9.68 -4.49
N ILE A 22 26.97 -9.19 -5.70
CA ILE A 22 25.97 -8.11 -5.87
C ILE A 22 24.59 -8.74 -5.67
N LEU A 23 24.33 -9.06 -4.40
CA LEU A 23 23.03 -9.37 -3.84
C LEU A 23 22.23 -8.08 -4.00
N VAL A 24 21.51 -7.95 -5.11
CA VAL A 24 20.44 -6.96 -5.23
C VAL A 24 19.50 -7.25 -4.07
N PRO A 25 19.30 -6.32 -3.11
CA PRO A 25 18.26 -6.48 -2.13
C PRO A 25 16.95 -6.37 -2.89
N THR A 26 16.38 -7.50 -3.29
CA THR A 26 14.98 -7.57 -3.64
C THR A 26 14.24 -7.43 -2.32
N GLU A 27 13.65 -6.26 -2.08
CA GLU A 27 12.59 -6.09 -1.08
C GLU A 27 11.44 -7.01 -1.47
N ALA A 28 11.55 -8.27 -1.06
CA ALA A 28 10.41 -9.16 -1.02
C ALA A 28 9.52 -8.64 0.10
N ASN A 29 8.43 -7.96 -0.27
CA ASN A 29 7.35 -7.68 0.65
C ASN A 29 6.80 -9.02 1.13
N ASP A 30 7.31 -9.52 2.26
CA ASP A 30 6.82 -10.71 2.93
C ASP A 30 5.43 -10.41 3.50
N PHE A 31 4.42 -10.45 2.64
CA PHE A 31 3.04 -10.61 3.06
C PHE A 31 2.91 -12.03 3.62
N SER A 32 3.13 -12.16 4.94
CA SER A 32 2.91 -13.40 5.68
C SER A 32 1.47 -13.88 5.46
N SER A 33 1.33 -14.82 4.53
CA SER A 33 0.07 -15.30 3.99
C SER A 33 -0.39 -16.55 4.73
N PHE A 34 -0.41 -16.57 6.07
CA PHE A 34 -0.93 -17.73 6.81
C PHE A 34 -1.81 -17.33 8.00
N LEU A 35 -3.10 -17.18 7.68
CA LEU A 35 -4.28 -17.69 8.40
C LEU A 35 -4.78 -17.06 9.71
N SER A 36 -4.12 -16.12 10.39
CA SER A 36 -4.81 -15.27 11.41
C SER A 36 -4.04 -14.02 11.85
N ALA A 37 -3.53 -13.20 10.94
CA ALA A 37 -3.17 -11.84 11.32
C ALA A 37 -4.46 -11.00 11.36
N ASN A 38 -4.68 -10.22 12.41
CA ASN A 38 -5.77 -9.23 12.49
C ASN A 38 -5.63 -8.19 11.37
N ALA A 39 -6.01 -8.55 10.14
CA ALA A 39 -5.94 -7.69 8.98
C ALA A 39 -7.06 -6.65 9.11
N SER A 40 -6.69 -5.44 9.53
CA SER A 40 -7.64 -4.32 9.62
C SER A 40 -7.54 -3.44 8.39
N LEU A 41 -8.70 -3.16 7.78
CA LEU A 41 -8.87 -2.21 6.68
C LEU A 41 -9.60 -0.98 7.21
N ALA A 42 -9.05 0.21 6.97
CA ALA A 42 -9.76 1.45 7.22
C ALA A 42 -10.43 1.94 5.94
N VAL A 43 -11.68 2.39 6.05
CA VAL A 43 -12.38 3.13 4.99
C VAL A 43 -12.67 4.51 5.54
N VAL A 44 -12.07 5.53 4.95
CA VAL A 44 -12.22 6.93 5.37
C VAL A 44 -12.89 7.70 4.24
N VAL A 45 -14.09 8.21 4.48
CA VAL A 45 -14.83 8.99 3.48
C VAL A 45 -15.12 10.35 4.09
N ASP A 46 -14.65 11.42 3.46
CA ASP A 46 -14.90 12.76 3.97
C ASP A 46 -16.38 13.15 3.83
N HIS A 47 -16.95 13.71 4.90
CA HIS A 47 -18.37 14.06 4.95
C HIS A 47 -18.73 15.21 4.01
N GLU A 48 -17.84 16.21 3.87
CA GLU A 48 -18.04 17.33 2.96
C GLU A 48 -17.96 16.87 1.50
N TYR A 49 -17.05 15.93 1.21
CA TYR A 49 -16.94 15.27 -0.08
C TYR A 49 -18.23 14.53 -0.45
N MET A 50 -18.79 13.71 0.45
CA MET A 50 -20.08 13.04 0.21
C MET A 50 -21.22 14.04 -0.01
N THR A 51 -21.26 15.09 0.80
CA THR A 51 -22.31 16.11 0.73
C THR A 51 -22.27 16.87 -0.59
N THR A 52 -21.07 17.22 -1.05
CA THR A 52 -20.85 17.94 -2.32
C THR A 52 -21.29 17.09 -3.51
N HIS A 53 -21.07 15.78 -3.45
CA HIS A 53 -21.40 14.86 -4.55
C HIS A 53 -22.81 14.27 -4.44
N GLY A 54 -23.53 14.52 -3.35
CA GLY A 54 -24.90 14.03 -3.14
C GLY A 54 -25.01 12.50 -2.99
N GLU A 55 -23.90 11.81 -2.73
CA GLU A 55 -23.79 10.36 -2.72
C GLU A 55 -23.45 9.85 -1.32
N ASN A 56 -24.12 8.79 -0.87
CA ASN A 56 -23.78 8.11 0.39
C ASN A 56 -22.70 7.06 0.15
N ILE A 57 -21.52 7.54 -0.23
CA ILE A 57 -20.37 6.72 -0.63
C ILE A 57 -20.02 5.70 0.46
N LEU A 58 -20.12 6.09 1.73
CA LEU A 58 -19.83 5.19 2.86
C LEU A 58 -20.75 3.96 2.88
N ALA A 59 -22.06 4.14 2.68
CA ALA A 59 -23.02 3.04 2.62
C ALA A 59 -22.75 2.10 1.43
N HIS A 60 -22.29 2.64 0.30
CA HIS A 60 -21.87 1.81 -0.83
C HIS A 60 -20.65 0.95 -0.48
N PHE A 61 -19.64 1.52 0.17
CA PHE A 61 -18.49 0.75 0.65
C PHE A 61 -18.88 -0.32 1.67
N GLU A 62 -19.75 0.01 2.62
CA GLU A 62 -20.25 -0.95 3.61
C GLU A 62 -20.91 -2.16 2.95
N LYS A 63 -21.78 -1.91 1.97
CA LYS A 63 -22.45 -2.98 1.22
C LYS A 63 -21.45 -3.83 0.43
N ILE A 64 -20.62 -3.18 -0.39
CA ILE A 64 -19.66 -3.87 -1.28
C ILE A 64 -18.69 -4.74 -0.46
N LEU A 65 -18.10 -4.18 0.60
CA LEU A 65 -17.14 -4.91 1.42
C LEU A 65 -17.82 -6.04 2.22
N SER A 66 -19.02 -5.81 2.75
CA SER A 66 -19.79 -6.85 3.44
C SER A 66 -20.10 -8.04 2.52
N ASP A 67 -20.53 -7.78 1.28
CA ASP A 67 -20.82 -8.82 0.30
C ASP A 67 -19.53 -9.57 -0.10
N ILE A 68 -18.44 -8.86 -0.40
CA ILE A 68 -17.15 -9.48 -0.77
C ILE A 68 -16.61 -10.34 0.37
N ILE A 69 -16.63 -9.85 1.62
CA ILE A 69 -16.15 -10.60 2.78
C ILE A 69 -16.98 -11.87 2.95
N ARG A 70 -18.29 -11.78 2.88
CA ARG A 70 -19.19 -12.92 3.05
C ARG A 70 -19.03 -13.97 1.94
N GLU A 71 -18.84 -13.55 0.70
CA GLU A 71 -18.83 -14.45 -0.46
C GLU A 71 -17.45 -15.07 -0.73
N ASN A 72 -16.38 -14.29 -0.55
CA ASN A 72 -15.03 -14.66 -1.00
C ASN A 72 -14.08 -15.04 0.15
N LEU A 73 -14.31 -14.52 1.37
CA LEU A 73 -13.44 -14.79 2.52
C LEU A 73 -14.01 -15.93 3.39
N ARG A 74 -14.19 -17.11 2.78
CA ARG A 74 -14.74 -18.30 3.48
C ARG A 74 -13.85 -18.82 4.62
N ASN A 75 -12.54 -18.67 4.48
CA ASN A 75 -11.53 -19.26 5.37
C ASN A 75 -10.67 -18.18 6.08
N GLY A 76 -11.06 -16.91 6.00
CA GLY A 76 -10.35 -15.77 6.57
C GLY A 76 -11.31 -14.63 6.95
N GLY A 77 -10.79 -13.58 7.57
CA GLY A 77 -11.59 -12.41 7.93
C GLY A 77 -10.77 -11.13 7.81
N ILE A 78 -11.43 -10.04 7.43
CA ILE A 78 -10.87 -8.70 7.42
C ILE A 78 -11.75 -7.85 8.33
N ASN A 79 -11.14 -7.16 9.29
CA ASN A 79 -11.86 -6.23 10.15
C ASN A 79 -11.90 -4.85 9.47
N VAL A 80 -13.07 -4.45 8.98
CA VAL A 80 -13.24 -3.14 8.33
C VAL A 80 -13.72 -2.12 9.36
N LYS A 81 -13.06 -0.96 9.41
CA LYS A 81 -13.50 0.19 10.21
C LYS A 81 -13.80 1.37 9.30
N TYR A 82 -14.99 1.91 9.46
CA TYR A 82 -15.52 3.03 8.68
C TYR A 82 -15.35 4.34 9.46
N PHE A 83 -14.88 5.36 8.77
CA PHE A 83 -14.64 6.69 9.32
C PHE A 83 -15.21 7.73 8.38
N SER A 84 -15.96 8.68 8.92
CA SER A 84 -16.52 9.82 8.18
C SER A 84 -15.77 11.14 8.44
N TRP A 85 -14.69 11.09 9.22
CA TRP A 85 -13.99 12.27 9.72
C TRP A 85 -12.59 12.38 9.11
N ASN A 86 -12.28 13.54 8.54
CA ASN A 86 -11.02 13.83 7.84
C ASN A 86 -9.76 13.82 8.72
N ALA A 87 -9.87 14.11 10.02
CA ALA A 87 -8.72 14.13 10.94
C ALA A 87 -8.36 12.75 11.55
N VAL A 88 -8.81 11.65 10.98
CA VAL A 88 -8.53 10.31 11.53
C VAL A 88 -7.07 9.94 11.30
N ARG A 89 -6.32 9.84 12.39
CA ARG A 89 -4.97 9.27 12.41
C ARG A 89 -5.04 7.77 12.61
N LEU A 90 -4.74 7.02 11.56
CA LEU A 90 -4.71 5.56 11.63
C LEU A 90 -3.52 5.09 12.47
N LYS A 91 -3.79 4.18 13.40
CA LYS A 91 -2.77 3.50 14.21
C LYS A 91 -2.06 2.43 13.36
N LYS A 92 -0.92 1.93 13.83
CA LYS A 92 -0.11 0.88 13.17
C LYS A 92 -0.82 -0.48 13.00
N ASP A 93 -2.03 -0.62 13.52
CA ASP A 93 -2.81 -1.87 13.50
C ASP A 93 -3.57 -2.09 12.18
N PHE A 94 -3.59 -1.09 11.29
CA PHE A 94 -4.19 -1.20 9.96
C PHE A 94 -3.16 -1.63 8.93
N LEU A 95 -3.57 -2.51 8.01
CA LEU A 95 -2.72 -2.92 6.88
C LEU A 95 -2.89 -1.99 5.69
N ALA A 96 -4.12 -1.53 5.46
CA ALA A 96 -4.46 -0.66 4.35
C ALA A 96 -5.55 0.34 4.75
N ALA A 97 -5.60 1.43 4.01
CA ALA A 97 -6.62 2.45 4.12
C ALA A 97 -7.15 2.79 2.73
N ILE A 98 -8.46 2.75 2.55
CA ILE A 98 -9.15 3.32 1.39
C ILE A 98 -9.68 4.68 1.80
N THR A 99 -9.34 5.73 1.05
CA THR A 99 -9.83 7.08 1.31
C THR A 99 -10.63 7.62 0.14
N VAL A 100 -11.71 8.35 0.43
CA VAL A 100 -12.47 9.11 -0.56
C VAL A 100 -12.60 10.54 -0.06
N THR A 101 -11.76 11.42 -0.59
CA THR A 101 -11.64 12.81 -0.12
C THR A 101 -11.19 13.72 -1.25
N ASP A 102 -11.34 15.04 -1.08
CA ASP A 102 -10.75 16.02 -1.99
C ASP A 102 -9.22 15.91 -2.04
N CYS A 103 -8.62 16.66 -2.97
CA CYS A 103 -7.19 16.59 -3.20
C CYS A 103 -6.35 17.05 -1.99
N GLU A 104 -6.74 18.13 -1.31
CA GLU A 104 -5.98 18.66 -0.18
C GLU A 104 -5.96 17.64 0.98
N ASN A 105 -7.14 17.11 1.32
CA ASN A 105 -7.31 16.11 2.35
C ASN A 105 -6.61 14.79 2.00
N THR A 106 -6.59 14.39 0.72
CA THR A 106 -5.83 13.22 0.26
C THR A 106 -4.34 13.35 0.58
N TRP A 107 -3.75 14.51 0.27
CA TRP A 107 -2.33 14.77 0.57
C TRP A 107 -2.06 14.88 2.07
N ASN A 108 -2.96 15.49 2.83
CA ASN A 108 -2.85 15.58 4.29
C ASN A 108 -2.92 14.19 4.94
N PHE A 109 -3.83 13.33 4.46
CA PHE A 109 -3.95 11.96 4.91
C PHE A 109 -2.68 11.16 4.58
N TYR A 110 -2.20 11.23 3.34
CA TYR A 110 -0.95 10.57 2.93
C TYR A 110 0.25 10.96 3.82
N LYS A 111 0.40 12.24 4.14
CA LYS A 111 1.46 12.70 5.06
C LYS A 111 1.33 12.04 6.44
N SER A 112 0.10 11.93 6.94
CA SER A 112 -0.16 11.30 8.25
C SER A 112 0.13 9.80 8.27
N THR A 113 0.01 9.12 7.12
CA THR A 113 0.32 7.69 7.00
C THR A 113 1.77 7.41 6.64
N GLN A 114 2.66 8.40 6.53
CA GLN A 114 4.08 8.10 6.25
C GLN A 114 4.81 7.47 7.44
N GLU A 115 4.33 7.71 8.66
CA GLU A 115 4.89 7.14 9.88
C GLU A 115 4.39 5.72 10.17
N THR A 116 3.35 5.30 9.46
CA THR A 116 2.69 4.00 9.62
C THR A 116 2.84 3.25 8.30
N SER A 117 3.29 1.99 8.32
CA SER A 117 3.49 1.20 7.10
C SER A 117 2.15 0.67 6.55
N ILE A 118 1.23 1.59 6.25
CA ILE A 118 -0.13 1.33 5.78
C ILE A 118 -0.16 1.55 4.27
N LEU A 119 -0.74 0.62 3.52
CA LEU A 119 -1.02 0.82 2.11
C LEU A 119 -2.17 1.81 1.93
N LEU A 120 -1.90 2.98 1.36
CA LEU A 120 -2.94 3.97 1.05
C LEU A 120 -3.52 3.72 -0.35
N ILE A 121 -4.84 3.59 -0.44
CA ILE A 121 -5.63 3.58 -1.67
C ILE A 121 -6.49 4.85 -1.67
N ALA A 122 -6.04 5.88 -2.38
CA ALA A 122 -6.71 7.18 -2.42
C ALA A 122 -7.63 7.31 -3.63
N ILE A 123 -8.89 7.62 -3.38
CA ILE A 123 -9.89 8.02 -4.37
C ILE A 123 -10.11 9.51 -4.20
N THR A 124 -9.85 10.28 -5.25
CA THR A 124 -9.87 11.75 -5.18
C THR A 124 -10.23 12.36 -6.53
N ASP A 125 -10.33 13.68 -6.58
CA ASP A 125 -10.69 14.44 -7.77
C ASP A 125 -9.70 14.25 -8.91
N SER A 126 -10.20 14.36 -10.14
CA SER A 126 -9.45 14.18 -11.38
C SER A 126 -8.25 15.11 -11.55
N ASP A 127 -8.33 16.32 -10.98
CA ASP A 127 -7.28 17.33 -11.07
C ASP A 127 -6.19 17.19 -9.98
N CYS A 128 -6.23 16.13 -9.16
CA CYS A 128 -5.30 15.97 -8.05
C CYS A 128 -3.92 15.44 -8.48
N PRO A 129 -2.81 16.10 -8.09
CA PRO A 129 -1.46 15.61 -8.37
C PRO A 129 -1.21 14.22 -7.79
N ARG A 130 -0.51 13.37 -8.55
CA ARG A 130 -0.32 11.97 -8.20
C ARG A 130 0.59 11.76 -6.99
N LEU A 131 0.16 10.91 -6.06
CA LEU A 131 0.98 10.48 -4.94
C LEU A 131 2.15 9.57 -5.38
N PRO A 132 3.21 9.41 -4.55
CA PRO A 132 4.34 8.53 -4.85
C PRO A 132 3.92 7.07 -5.07
N LEU A 133 4.25 6.53 -6.25
CA LEU A 133 3.81 5.21 -6.72
C LEU A 133 4.30 4.03 -5.85
N ASN A 134 5.37 4.22 -5.09
CA ASN A 134 5.93 3.20 -4.21
C ASN A 134 5.23 3.11 -2.85
N ARG A 135 4.28 4.00 -2.54
CA ARG A 135 3.65 4.09 -1.21
C ARG A 135 2.13 4.26 -1.24
N ALA A 136 1.56 4.65 -2.37
CA ALA A 136 0.12 4.83 -2.50
C ALA A 136 -0.40 4.41 -3.88
N LEU A 137 -1.60 3.85 -3.88
CA LEU A 137 -2.43 3.68 -5.07
C LEU A 137 -3.40 4.85 -5.14
N MET A 138 -3.55 5.45 -6.32
CA MET A 138 -4.45 6.59 -6.51
C MET A 138 -5.37 6.35 -7.70
N VAL A 139 -6.66 6.56 -7.46
CA VAL A 139 -7.77 6.50 -8.42
C VAL A 139 -8.38 7.90 -8.51
N TRP A 140 -8.49 8.40 -9.74
CA TRP A 140 -9.14 9.67 -10.03
C TRP A 140 -10.60 9.43 -10.38
N VAL A 141 -11.50 10.25 -9.82
CA VAL A 141 -12.92 10.21 -10.12
C VAL A 141 -13.39 11.61 -10.49
N ASP A 142 -14.20 11.69 -11.54
CA ASP A 142 -14.94 12.89 -11.91
C ASP A 142 -16.43 12.60 -11.70
N PHE A 143 -17.02 13.21 -10.69
CA PHE A 143 -18.44 13.08 -10.36
C PHE A 143 -19.31 14.16 -11.04
N ARG A 144 -18.72 15.03 -11.87
CA ARG A 144 -19.44 16.06 -12.62
C ARG A 144 -20.06 15.43 -13.88
N SER A 145 -21.13 14.63 -13.74
CA SER A 145 -21.93 14.11 -14.86
C SER A 145 -23.34 14.68 -14.88
#